data_AF-A0A848M1I1-F1
#
_entry.id   AF-A0A848M1I1-F1
#
_cell.length_a   1.000
_cell.length_b   1.000
_cell.length_c   1.000
_cell.angle_alpha   90.00
_cell.angle_beta   90.00
_cell.angle_gamma   90.00
#
_symmetry.space_group_name_H-M   'P 1'
#
loop_
_entity.id
_entity.type
_entity.pdbx_description
1 polymer ?
#
loop_
_entity_poly.entity_id
_entity_poly.type
_entity_poly.pdbx_seq_one_letter_code
_entity_poly.pdbx_strand_id
1 'polypeptide(L)'
;MFKIQKFMDESPANPIVARLSLGLIDLLPGTKLSDSQKEELSLLCFEVMPLMVAADKTARRVADELDEIGQRVLVSGPALQRNAVEMPSALNLHDVGTFLVQGKKVLQSAIKVFGIVFGQKFGAAHFHKALDWAKKTLGEGHPVTRMLDTHSKWLAHFIDLRNREEHPQPGQQLVSNYDMNQGPDGTWALTPPKFFDGTDVKNFLRGSINDLLTFIEELVVVSLRGHLRPGFEIFEIPEGQRDPRRPIRFVLGPLGSLPPAGG
;
A
#
# COMPACT_ATOMS: atom_id res chain seq x y z
N MET A 1 9.54 -28.84 24.21
CA MET A 1 10.38 -28.53 23.03
C MET A 1 9.80 -27.30 22.37
N PHE A 2 10.46 -26.15 22.47
CA PHE A 2 10.04 -24.91 21.81
C PHE A 2 10.54 -24.93 20.36
N LYS A 3 9.63 -24.83 19.39
CA LYS A 3 9.96 -24.74 17.97
C LYS A 3 9.83 -23.29 17.54
N ILE A 4 10.96 -22.66 17.19
CA ILE A 4 10.96 -21.35 16.54
C ILE A 4 10.99 -21.62 15.04
N GLN A 5 9.90 -21.28 14.35
CA GLN A 5 9.78 -21.41 12.90
C GLN A 5 9.89 -20.02 12.28
N LYS A 6 10.82 -19.83 11.35
CA LYS A 6 10.98 -18.58 10.60
C LYS A 6 9.75 -18.43 9.69
N PHE A 7 8.94 -17.40 9.94
CA PHE A 7 7.68 -17.19 9.21
C PHE A 7 7.87 -16.40 7.92
N MET A 8 8.90 -15.52 7.85
CA MET A 8 9.27 -14.77 6.65
C MET A 8 10.78 -14.49 6.58
N ASP A 9 11.30 -14.33 5.36
CA ASP A 9 12.70 -13.92 5.08
C ASP A 9 12.94 -12.40 5.21
N GLU A 10 12.03 -11.67 5.86
CA GLU A 10 12.14 -10.22 6.04
C GLU A 10 12.60 -9.87 7.45
N SER A 11 13.48 -8.88 7.55
CA SER A 11 13.97 -8.34 8.83
C SER A 11 12.88 -7.50 9.53
N PRO A 12 12.88 -7.39 10.87
CA PRO A 12 12.09 -6.39 11.59
C PRO A 12 12.36 -4.93 11.15
N ALA A 13 13.47 -4.67 10.46
CA ALA A 13 13.76 -3.38 9.83
C ALA A 13 12.86 -3.09 8.60
N ASN A 14 12.19 -4.12 8.04
CA ASN A 14 11.21 -3.92 6.97
C ASN A 14 9.96 -3.22 7.55
N PRO A 15 9.58 -2.02 7.04
CA PRO A 15 8.45 -1.27 7.58
C PRO A 15 7.13 -2.03 7.57
N ILE A 16 6.88 -2.87 6.58
CA ILE A 16 5.66 -3.69 6.50
C ILE A 16 5.57 -4.62 7.70
N VAL A 17 6.68 -5.28 8.03
CA VAL A 17 6.76 -6.20 9.17
C VAL A 17 6.62 -5.44 10.47
N ALA A 18 7.43 -4.40 10.69
CA ALA A 18 7.41 -3.62 11.93
C ALA A 18 6.03 -3.03 12.23
N ARG A 19 5.41 -2.41 11.22
CA ARG A 19 4.16 -1.66 11.39
C ARG A 19 2.96 -2.60 11.56
N LEU A 20 2.87 -3.70 10.80
CA LEU A 20 1.73 -4.62 10.89
C LEU A 20 1.84 -5.64 12.04
N SER A 21 3.04 -6.15 12.34
CA SER A 21 3.21 -7.21 13.35
C SER A 21 3.46 -6.70 14.76
N LEU A 22 4.25 -5.64 14.90
CA LEU A 22 4.59 -5.08 16.21
C LEU A 22 3.69 -3.89 16.48
N GLY A 23 3.70 -2.92 15.55
CA GLY A 23 2.94 -1.68 15.68
C GLY A 23 1.47 -1.91 15.97
N LEU A 24 0.71 -2.50 15.03
CA LEU A 24 -0.74 -2.64 15.19
C LEU A 24 -1.17 -3.63 16.28
N ILE A 25 -0.45 -4.75 16.44
CA ILE A 25 -0.80 -5.77 17.43
C ILE A 25 -0.57 -5.25 18.86
N ASP A 26 0.49 -4.47 19.09
CA ASP A 26 0.79 -3.88 20.40
C ASP A 26 -0.24 -2.84 20.86
N LEU A 27 -1.12 -2.37 19.97
CA LEU A 27 -2.23 -1.48 20.34
C LEU A 27 -3.42 -2.23 20.97
N LEU A 28 -3.60 -3.51 20.62
CA LEU A 28 -4.79 -4.29 20.98
C LEU A 28 -5.02 -4.44 22.48
N PRO A 29 -3.99 -4.60 23.35
CA PRO A 29 -4.18 -4.68 24.80
C PRO A 29 -4.88 -3.44 25.40
N GLY A 30 -4.71 -2.27 24.79
CA GLY A 30 -5.33 -1.01 25.20
C GLY A 30 -6.82 -0.89 24.86
N THR A 31 -7.41 -1.87 24.18
CA THR A 31 -8.77 -1.80 23.66
C THR A 31 -9.78 -2.57 24.52
N LYS A 32 -11.06 -2.17 24.41
CA LYS A 32 -12.25 -2.82 24.98
C LYS A 32 -12.80 -3.93 24.08
N LEU A 33 -12.14 -4.23 22.95
CA LEU A 33 -12.52 -5.35 22.10
C LEU A 33 -12.45 -6.66 22.90
N SER A 34 -13.32 -7.60 22.55
CA SER A 34 -13.26 -8.97 23.08
C SER A 34 -11.97 -9.67 22.65
N ASP A 35 -11.56 -10.72 23.38
CA ASP A 35 -10.35 -11.46 23.04
C ASP A 35 -10.44 -12.10 21.65
N SER A 36 -11.62 -12.58 21.26
CA SER A 36 -11.87 -13.09 19.90
C SER A 36 -11.66 -12.02 18.82
N GLN A 37 -12.15 -10.79 19.03
CA GLN A 37 -11.93 -9.70 18.07
C GLN A 37 -10.45 -9.29 17.98
N LYS A 38 -9.71 -9.31 19.10
CA LYS A 38 -8.27 -9.03 19.12
C LYS A 38 -7.48 -10.10 18.38
N GLU A 39 -7.83 -11.37 18.58
CA GLU A 39 -7.24 -12.49 17.86
C GLU A 39 -7.51 -12.37 16.36
N GLU A 40 -8.75 -12.09 15.96
CA GLU A 40 -9.13 -11.93 14.55
C GLU A 40 -8.39 -10.75 13.88
N LEU A 41 -8.21 -9.62 14.57
CA LEU A 41 -7.40 -8.50 14.07
C LEU A 41 -5.91 -8.86 13.97
N SER A 42 -5.38 -9.61 14.93
CA SER A 42 -3.98 -10.07 14.88
C SER A 42 -3.76 -10.99 13.68
N LEU A 43 -4.66 -11.96 13.48
CA LEU A 43 -4.63 -12.87 12.33
C LEU A 43 -4.72 -12.10 11.01
N LEU A 44 -5.60 -11.10 10.91
CA LEU A 44 -5.69 -10.23 9.75
C LEU A 44 -4.35 -9.54 9.44
N CYS A 45 -3.66 -9.03 10.46
CA CYS A 45 -2.33 -8.42 10.28
C CYS A 45 -1.31 -9.45 9.75
N PHE A 46 -1.31 -10.68 10.28
CA PHE A 46 -0.47 -11.76 9.79
C PHE A 46 -0.83 -12.25 8.38
N GLU A 47 -2.11 -12.20 7.97
CA GLU A 47 -2.56 -12.51 6.61
C GLU A 47 -2.13 -11.44 5.60
N VAL A 48 -2.24 -10.17 5.97
CA VAL A 48 -1.95 -9.02 5.10
C VAL A 48 -0.46 -8.86 4.85
N MET A 49 0.36 -9.09 5.86
CA MET A 49 1.81 -8.87 5.82
C MET A 49 2.54 -9.60 4.68
N PRO A 50 2.37 -10.92 4.44
CA PRO A 50 3.04 -11.59 3.33
C PRO A 50 2.53 -11.10 1.97
N LEU A 51 1.27 -10.69 1.84
CA LEU A 51 0.73 -10.10 0.61
C LEU A 51 1.38 -8.74 0.32
N MET A 52 1.55 -7.91 1.36
CA MET A 52 2.24 -6.62 1.27
C MET A 52 3.72 -6.79 0.91
N VAL A 53 4.43 -7.74 1.53
CA VAL A 53 5.83 -8.03 1.19
C VAL A 53 5.97 -8.51 -0.25
N ALA A 54 5.06 -9.37 -0.72
CA ALA A 54 5.08 -9.82 -2.11
C ALA A 54 4.81 -8.66 -3.09
N ALA A 55 3.87 -7.78 -2.75
CA ALA A 55 3.59 -6.57 -3.53
C ALA A 55 4.82 -5.66 -3.58
N ASP A 56 5.49 -5.42 -2.46
CA ASP A 56 6.69 -4.56 -2.38
C ASP A 56 7.83 -5.12 -3.23
N LYS A 57 8.10 -6.42 -3.14
CA LYS A 57 9.11 -7.08 -3.99
C LYS A 57 8.80 -6.94 -5.48
N THR A 58 7.53 -7.11 -5.85
CA THR A 58 7.08 -6.97 -7.24
C THR A 58 7.23 -5.53 -7.71
N ALA A 59 6.75 -4.56 -6.92
CA ALA A 59 6.84 -3.14 -7.22
C ALA A 59 8.28 -2.67 -7.38
N ARG A 60 9.18 -3.03 -6.46
CA ARG A 60 10.61 -2.69 -6.52
C ARG A 60 11.28 -3.26 -7.76
N ARG A 61 11.09 -4.55 -8.03
CA ARG A 61 11.69 -5.20 -9.21
C ARG A 61 11.33 -4.49 -10.51
N VAL A 62 10.06 -4.13 -10.69
CA VAL A 62 9.63 -3.38 -11.88
C VAL A 62 10.18 -1.95 -11.84
N ALA A 63 10.00 -1.22 -10.73
CA ALA A 63 10.41 0.18 -10.64
C ALA A 63 11.91 0.39 -10.80
N ASP A 64 12.73 -0.53 -10.28
CA ASP A 64 14.18 -0.47 -10.35
C ASP A 64 14.67 -0.80 -11.76
N GLU A 65 14.06 -1.77 -12.47
CA GLU A 65 14.31 -1.99 -13.90
C GLU A 65 14.00 -0.74 -14.73
N LEU A 66 12.87 -0.06 -14.44
CA LEU A 66 12.50 1.18 -15.13
C LEU A 66 13.50 2.32 -14.86
N ASP A 67 14.05 2.40 -13.65
CA ASP A 67 15.10 3.37 -13.35
C ASP A 67 16.40 3.04 -14.09
N GLU A 68 16.82 1.77 -14.09
CA GLU A 68 18.03 1.34 -14.80
C GLU A 68 17.96 1.62 -16.31
N ILE A 69 16.81 1.33 -16.93
CA ILE A 69 16.58 1.63 -18.35
C ILE A 69 16.59 3.14 -18.58
N GLY A 70 15.86 3.90 -17.77
CA GLY A 70 15.80 5.35 -17.88
C GLY A 70 17.17 6.02 -17.74
N GLN A 71 17.97 5.60 -16.75
CA GLN A 71 19.32 6.10 -16.54
C GLN A 71 20.28 5.72 -17.68
N ARG A 72 20.18 4.49 -18.19
CA ARG A 72 21.00 4.04 -19.32
C ARG A 72 20.78 4.91 -20.55
N VAL A 73 19.52 5.19 -20.90
CA VAL A 73 19.16 6.03 -22.06
C VAL A 73 19.55 7.49 -21.82
N LEU A 74 19.40 8.00 -20.59
CA LEU A 74 19.82 9.36 -20.25
C LEU A 74 21.33 9.57 -20.41
N VAL A 75 22.14 8.59 -19.99
CA VAL A 75 23.61 8.68 -20.02
C VAL A 75 24.19 8.38 -21.41
N SER A 76 23.67 7.34 -22.08
CA SER A 76 24.27 6.82 -23.32
C SER A 76 23.58 7.31 -24.59
N GLY A 77 22.42 7.95 -24.45
CA GLY A 77 21.50 8.20 -25.56
C GLY A 77 20.84 6.91 -26.08
N PRO A 78 19.92 7.01 -27.06
CA PRO A 78 19.43 5.84 -27.78
C PRO A 78 20.55 5.11 -28.52
N ALA A 79 20.53 3.78 -28.52
CA ALA A 79 21.38 3.02 -29.40
C ALA A 79 20.88 3.15 -30.85
N LEU A 80 21.75 3.65 -31.73
CA LEU A 80 21.45 3.85 -33.16
C LEU A 80 22.12 2.74 -33.97
N GLN A 81 21.34 1.97 -34.73
CA GLN A 81 21.85 0.99 -35.68
C GLN A 81 21.54 1.38 -37.12
N ARG A 82 22.55 1.89 -37.84
CA ARG A 82 22.61 2.25 -39.28
C ARG A 82 21.49 3.13 -39.84
N ASN A 83 20.21 2.92 -39.51
CA ASN A 83 19.01 3.74 -39.81
C ASN A 83 17.83 3.45 -38.84
N ALA A 84 18.05 2.76 -37.71
CA ALA A 84 17.02 2.40 -36.74
C ALA A 84 17.43 2.81 -35.32
N VAL A 85 16.44 3.17 -34.51
CA VAL A 85 16.59 3.39 -33.06
C VAL A 85 16.25 2.09 -32.36
N GLU A 86 17.16 1.58 -31.54
CA GLU A 86 16.87 0.46 -30.65
C GLU A 86 15.98 0.94 -29.51
N MET A 87 14.76 0.41 -29.46
CA MET A 87 13.78 0.79 -28.45
C MET A 87 14.10 0.10 -27.12
N PRO A 88 14.27 0.86 -26.02
CA PRO A 88 14.35 0.26 -24.70
C PRO A 88 13.05 -0.49 -24.38
N SER A 89 13.16 -1.60 -23.66
CA SER A 89 11.99 -2.39 -23.27
C SER A 89 12.20 -2.94 -21.87
N ALA A 90 11.18 -2.76 -21.01
CA ALA A 90 11.16 -3.36 -19.69
C ALA A 90 10.54 -4.76 -19.75
N LEU A 91 11.29 -5.78 -19.35
CA LEU A 91 10.86 -7.18 -19.39
C LEU A 91 9.86 -7.48 -18.27
N ASN A 92 10.03 -6.89 -17.08
CA ASN A 92 9.15 -7.14 -15.93
C ASN A 92 7.87 -6.29 -15.96
N LEU A 93 7.58 -5.55 -17.03
CA LEU A 93 6.40 -4.67 -17.08
C LEU A 93 5.07 -5.45 -16.96
N HIS A 94 5.07 -6.72 -17.36
CA HIS A 94 3.93 -7.63 -17.18
C HIS A 94 3.62 -7.92 -15.71
N ASP A 95 4.59 -7.75 -14.80
CA ASP A 95 4.39 -7.97 -13.37
C ASP A 95 3.61 -6.86 -12.67
N VAL A 96 3.32 -5.75 -13.36
CA VAL A 96 2.40 -4.73 -12.86
C VAL A 96 1.03 -5.34 -12.55
N GLY A 97 0.55 -6.28 -13.38
CA GLY A 97 -0.68 -7.02 -13.10
C GLY A 97 -0.61 -7.84 -11.80
N THR A 98 0.53 -8.52 -11.58
CA THR A 98 0.80 -9.26 -10.33
C THR A 98 0.75 -8.35 -9.12
N PHE A 99 1.35 -7.17 -9.19
CA PHE A 99 1.30 -6.16 -8.13
C PHE A 99 -0.15 -5.73 -7.82
N LEU A 100 -0.93 -5.39 -8.85
CA LEU A 100 -2.33 -4.97 -8.70
C LEU A 100 -3.21 -6.07 -8.08
N VAL A 101 -2.98 -7.33 -8.45
CA VAL A 101 -3.67 -8.48 -7.87
C VAL A 101 -3.34 -8.62 -6.38
N GLN A 102 -2.07 -8.52 -6.00
CA GLN A 102 -1.64 -8.60 -4.60
C GLN A 102 -2.20 -7.44 -3.78
N GLY A 103 -2.13 -6.21 -4.29
CA GLY A 103 -2.70 -5.03 -3.62
C GLY A 103 -4.22 -5.11 -3.47
N LYS A 104 -4.95 -5.67 -4.44
CA LYS A 104 -6.39 -5.92 -4.25
C LYS A 104 -6.66 -6.93 -3.13
N LYS A 105 -5.87 -8.00 -3.02
CA LYS A 105 -6.02 -8.97 -1.91
C LYS A 105 -5.75 -8.32 -0.55
N VAL A 106 -4.76 -7.44 -0.48
CA VAL A 106 -4.48 -6.60 0.69
C VAL A 106 -5.72 -5.77 1.07
N LEU A 107 -6.30 -5.05 0.11
CA LEU A 107 -7.51 -4.24 0.32
C LEU A 107 -8.74 -5.08 0.72
N GLN A 108 -8.88 -6.28 0.16
CA GLN A 108 -9.94 -7.23 0.53
C GLN A 108 -9.77 -7.75 1.96
N SER A 109 -8.54 -7.92 2.44
CA SER A 109 -8.30 -8.24 3.84
C SER A 109 -8.52 -7.03 4.74
N ALA A 110 -8.07 -5.84 4.34
CA ALA A 110 -8.22 -4.61 5.12
C ALA A 110 -9.69 -4.27 5.41
N ILE A 111 -10.60 -4.47 4.44
CA ILE A 111 -12.02 -4.17 4.65
C ILE A 111 -12.68 -5.07 5.71
N LYS A 112 -12.07 -6.21 6.06
CA LYS A 112 -12.56 -7.09 7.14
C LYS A 112 -12.49 -6.41 8.52
N VAL A 113 -11.65 -5.39 8.70
CA VAL A 113 -11.57 -4.59 9.94
C VAL A 113 -12.95 -4.08 10.35
N PHE A 114 -13.80 -3.69 9.40
CA PHE A 114 -15.18 -3.27 9.70
C PHE A 114 -16.02 -4.37 10.32
N GLY A 115 -15.88 -5.61 9.83
CA GLY A 115 -16.59 -6.76 10.37
C GLY A 115 -16.16 -7.06 11.79
N ILE A 116 -14.87 -6.91 12.08
CA ILE A 116 -14.30 -7.23 13.39
C ILE A 116 -14.63 -6.13 14.41
N VAL A 117 -14.44 -4.87 14.06
CA VAL A 117 -14.56 -3.74 15.00
C VAL A 117 -16.00 -3.25 15.11
N PHE A 118 -16.74 -3.17 14.00
CA PHE A 118 -18.08 -2.59 13.96
C PHE A 118 -19.20 -3.62 13.71
N GLY A 119 -18.86 -4.90 13.52
CA GLY A 119 -19.83 -5.93 13.18
C GLY A 119 -20.40 -5.81 11.75
N GLN A 120 -19.88 -4.91 10.93
CA GLN A 120 -20.38 -4.65 9.58
C GLN A 120 -19.47 -5.25 8.52
N LYS A 121 -20.00 -6.20 7.74
CA LYS A 121 -19.24 -6.85 6.66
C LYS A 121 -19.46 -6.15 5.32
N PHE A 122 -18.40 -6.08 4.53
CA PHE A 122 -18.43 -5.61 3.15
C PHE A 122 -17.77 -6.65 2.25
N GLY A 123 -18.29 -6.81 1.03
CA GLY A 123 -17.68 -7.69 0.03
C GLY A 123 -16.44 -7.08 -0.64
N ALA A 124 -15.69 -7.92 -1.37
CA ALA A 124 -14.68 -7.64 -2.39
C ALA A 124 -14.01 -6.23 -2.43
N ALA A 125 -13.55 -5.71 -1.28
CA ALA A 125 -12.96 -4.37 -1.15
C ALA A 125 -13.87 -3.21 -1.62
N HIS A 126 -15.18 -3.30 -1.37
CA HIS A 126 -16.15 -2.24 -1.68
C HIS A 126 -16.08 -1.05 -0.70
N PHE A 127 -14.96 -0.32 -0.69
CA PHE A 127 -14.75 0.81 0.23
C PHE A 127 -15.71 1.98 -0.01
N HIS A 128 -16.26 2.15 -1.21
CA HIS A 128 -17.35 3.11 -1.44
C HIS A 128 -18.58 2.78 -0.59
N LYS A 129 -18.97 1.49 -0.48
CA LYS A 129 -20.07 1.07 0.38
C LYS A 129 -19.73 1.22 1.86
N ALA A 130 -18.47 0.99 2.22
CA ALA A 130 -17.99 1.23 3.58
C ALA A 130 -18.05 2.72 3.95
N LEU A 131 -17.72 3.61 3.02
CA LEU A 131 -17.83 5.05 3.18
C LEU A 131 -19.29 5.50 3.32
N ASP A 132 -20.18 5.03 2.44
CA ASP A 132 -21.61 5.35 2.51
C ASP A 132 -22.23 4.89 3.84
N TRP A 133 -21.88 3.68 4.27
CA TRP A 133 -22.28 3.16 5.58
C TRP A 133 -21.70 4.01 6.72
N ALA A 134 -20.42 4.36 6.68
CA ALA A 134 -19.77 5.17 7.72
C ALA A 134 -20.39 6.56 7.84
N LYS A 135 -20.69 7.22 6.71
CA LYS A 135 -21.43 8.50 6.67
C LYS A 135 -22.79 8.38 7.34
N LYS A 136 -23.54 7.33 7.03
CA LYS A 136 -24.89 7.10 7.58
C LYS A 136 -24.89 6.70 9.06
N THR A 137 -23.98 5.84 9.47
CA THR A 137 -24.00 5.18 10.80
C THR A 137 -23.12 5.87 11.82
N LEU A 138 -21.94 6.34 11.41
CA LEU A 138 -20.97 6.99 12.30
C LEU A 138 -21.02 8.52 12.19
N GLY A 139 -21.54 9.04 11.08
CA GLY A 139 -21.59 10.47 10.78
C GLY A 139 -20.36 10.95 10.00
N GLU A 140 -20.50 12.08 9.32
CA GLU A 140 -19.45 12.65 8.45
C GLU A 140 -18.19 13.08 9.22
N GLY A 141 -18.36 13.58 10.44
CA GLY A 141 -17.24 14.01 11.29
C GLY A 141 -16.42 12.86 11.90
N HIS A 142 -16.93 11.62 11.84
CA HIS A 142 -16.27 10.48 12.46
C HIS A 142 -14.89 10.22 11.82
N PRO A 143 -13.83 9.93 12.60
CA PRO A 143 -12.48 9.73 12.05
C PRO A 143 -12.39 8.68 10.94
N VAL A 144 -13.11 7.56 11.07
CA VAL A 144 -13.19 6.52 10.03
C VAL A 144 -13.79 7.07 8.74
N THR A 145 -14.88 7.83 8.83
CA THR A 145 -15.55 8.43 7.67
C THR A 145 -14.62 9.38 6.93
N ARG A 146 -13.94 10.28 7.67
CA ARG A 146 -12.99 11.24 7.08
C ARG A 146 -11.78 10.56 6.44
N MET A 147 -11.24 9.52 7.07
CA MET A 147 -10.12 8.74 6.52
C MET A 147 -10.53 8.05 5.22
N LEU A 148 -11.68 7.36 5.19
CA LEU A 148 -12.18 6.72 3.97
C LEU A 148 -12.44 7.73 2.84
N ASP A 149 -13.00 8.90 3.16
CA ASP A 149 -13.27 9.96 2.18
C ASP A 149 -11.96 10.50 1.59
N THR A 150 -10.94 10.72 2.43
CA THR A 150 -9.60 11.17 2.02
C THR A 150 -8.95 10.19 1.03
N HIS A 151 -9.04 8.88 1.31
CA HIS A 151 -8.43 7.83 0.49
C HIS A 151 -9.31 7.39 -0.69
N SER A 152 -10.55 7.88 -0.80
CA SER A 152 -11.55 7.38 -1.75
C SER A 152 -11.11 7.46 -3.21
N LYS A 153 -10.48 8.57 -3.62
CA LYS A 153 -10.01 8.77 -4.99
C LYS A 153 -8.89 7.79 -5.36
N TRP A 154 -7.91 7.63 -4.46
CA TRP A 154 -6.81 6.70 -4.67
C TRP A 154 -7.30 5.24 -4.70
N LEU A 155 -8.19 4.85 -3.77
CA LEU A 155 -8.79 3.52 -3.76
C LEU A 155 -9.57 3.23 -5.04
N ALA A 156 -10.35 4.20 -5.53
CA ALA A 156 -11.09 4.06 -6.77
C ALA A 156 -10.15 3.87 -7.97
N HIS A 157 -9.07 4.66 -8.04
CA HIS A 157 -8.05 4.55 -9.08
C HIS A 157 -7.34 3.19 -9.06
N PHE A 158 -6.87 2.75 -7.89
CA PHE A 158 -6.21 1.45 -7.72
C PHE A 158 -7.11 0.29 -8.18
N ILE A 159 -8.39 0.34 -7.78
CA ILE A 159 -9.37 -0.69 -8.16
C ILE A 159 -9.67 -0.66 -9.65
N ASP A 160 -9.75 0.51 -10.28
CA ASP A 160 -9.95 0.65 -11.72
C ASP A 160 -8.79 0.05 -12.51
N LEU A 161 -7.54 0.38 -12.15
CA LEU A 161 -6.35 -0.22 -12.74
C LEU A 161 -6.34 -1.75 -12.63
N ARG A 162 -6.69 -2.29 -11.45
CA ARG A 162 -6.80 -3.74 -11.29
C ARG A 162 -7.91 -4.32 -12.16
N ASN A 163 -9.09 -3.70 -12.19
CA ASN A 163 -10.22 -4.22 -12.97
C ASN A 163 -9.90 -4.22 -14.47
N ARG A 164 -9.12 -3.23 -14.93
CA ARG A 164 -8.59 -3.18 -16.28
C ARG A 164 -7.68 -4.36 -16.61
N GLU A 165 -6.83 -4.76 -15.67
CA GLU A 165 -5.97 -5.94 -15.81
C GLU A 165 -6.78 -7.24 -15.90
N GLU A 166 -7.81 -7.40 -15.07
CA GLU A 166 -8.67 -8.60 -15.11
C GLU A 166 -9.57 -8.64 -16.35
N HIS A 167 -9.99 -7.48 -16.83
CA HIS A 167 -10.91 -7.33 -17.96
C HIS A 167 -10.34 -6.35 -19.00
N PRO A 168 -9.34 -6.77 -19.79
CA PRO A 168 -8.74 -5.93 -20.82
C PRO A 168 -9.79 -5.56 -21.88
N GLN A 169 -9.84 -4.29 -22.29
CA GLN A 169 -10.63 -3.92 -23.47
C GLN A 169 -9.89 -4.31 -24.74
N PRO A 170 -10.59 -4.75 -25.80
CA PRO A 170 -9.97 -5.09 -27.07
C PRO A 170 -9.09 -3.94 -27.59
N GLY A 171 -7.83 -4.25 -27.89
CA GLY A 171 -6.86 -3.29 -28.46
C GLY A 171 -6.21 -2.32 -27.48
N GLN A 172 -6.53 -2.37 -26.18
CA GLN A 172 -5.92 -1.47 -25.18
C GLN A 172 -5.08 -2.25 -24.18
N GLN A 173 -3.79 -1.94 -24.13
CA GLN A 173 -2.85 -2.48 -23.14
C GLN A 173 -3.06 -1.80 -21.79
N LEU A 174 -2.92 -2.53 -20.67
CA LEU A 174 -2.93 -1.93 -19.33
C LEU A 174 -1.81 -0.91 -19.19
N VAL A 175 -0.61 -1.29 -19.65
CA VAL A 175 0.60 -0.51 -19.56
C VAL A 175 1.26 -0.44 -20.94
N SER A 176 1.64 0.77 -21.33
CA SER A 176 2.50 1.04 -22.48
C SER A 176 3.97 0.90 -22.08
N ASN A 177 4.80 0.34 -22.96
CA ASN A 177 6.25 0.30 -22.74
C ASN A 177 6.89 1.67 -23.06
N TYR A 178 8.22 1.76 -22.99
CA TYR A 178 8.93 2.96 -23.42
C TYR A 178 8.61 3.31 -24.87
N ASP A 179 8.54 4.61 -25.12
CA ASP A 179 8.42 5.18 -26.45
C ASP A 179 9.50 6.27 -26.65
N MET A 180 9.87 6.54 -27.89
CA MET A 180 10.91 7.50 -28.24
C MET A 180 10.44 8.39 -29.37
N ASN A 181 10.44 9.69 -29.13
CA ASN A 181 9.99 10.68 -30.11
C ASN A 181 11.12 11.66 -30.39
N GLN A 182 11.34 11.97 -31.67
CA GLN A 182 12.31 12.99 -32.07
C GLN A 182 11.64 14.36 -32.08
N GLY A 183 12.21 15.32 -31.35
CA GLY A 183 11.79 16.70 -31.33
C GLY A 183 12.16 17.46 -32.62
N PRO A 184 11.59 18.65 -32.85
CA PRO A 184 11.86 19.47 -34.05
C PRO A 184 13.33 19.89 -34.21
N ASP A 185 14.08 19.91 -33.11
CA ASP A 185 15.52 20.20 -33.04
C ASP A 185 16.41 18.97 -33.26
N GLY A 186 15.80 17.81 -33.56
CA GLY A 186 16.49 16.54 -33.74
C GLY A 186 16.84 15.82 -32.43
N THR A 187 16.47 16.36 -31.27
CA THR A 187 16.71 15.71 -29.97
C THR A 187 15.73 14.56 -29.74
N TRP A 188 16.20 13.47 -29.14
CA TRP A 188 15.35 12.33 -28.79
C TRP A 188 14.79 12.51 -27.38
N ALA A 189 13.47 12.38 -27.24
CA ALA A 189 12.77 12.35 -25.97
C ALA A 189 12.26 10.94 -25.67
N LEU A 190 12.60 10.43 -24.49
CA LEU A 190 12.13 9.15 -23.97
C LEU A 190 10.82 9.35 -23.20
N THR A 191 9.76 8.67 -23.62
CA THR A 191 8.51 8.57 -22.87
C THR A 191 8.57 7.32 -21.99
N PRO A 192 8.47 7.43 -20.66
CA PRO A 192 8.47 6.28 -19.77
C PRO A 192 7.17 5.48 -19.86
N PRO A 193 7.15 4.23 -19.37
CA PRO A 193 5.94 3.43 -19.28
C PRO A 193 4.82 4.11 -18.51
N LYS A 194 3.62 4.11 -19.11
CA LYS A 194 2.40 4.67 -18.53
C LYS A 194 1.28 3.66 -18.53
N PHE A 195 0.44 3.71 -17.50
CA PHE A 195 -0.87 3.08 -17.53
C PHE A 195 -1.72 3.66 -18.65
N PHE A 196 -2.79 2.96 -18.99
CA PHE A 196 -3.74 3.35 -20.04
C PHE A 196 -4.41 4.72 -19.82
N ASP A 197 -4.41 5.22 -18.58
CA ASP A 197 -4.95 6.53 -18.19
C ASP A 197 -3.87 7.64 -18.16
N GLY A 198 -2.63 7.32 -18.55
CA GLY A 198 -1.50 8.24 -18.55
C GLY A 198 -0.71 8.30 -17.24
N THR A 199 -1.11 7.55 -16.21
CA THR A 199 -0.38 7.49 -14.93
C THR A 199 1.01 6.89 -15.13
N ASP A 200 2.03 7.54 -14.55
CA ASP A 200 3.41 7.01 -14.55
C ASP A 200 3.49 5.73 -13.72
N VAL A 201 3.91 4.63 -14.36
CA VAL A 201 3.91 3.30 -13.74
C VAL A 201 4.86 3.24 -12.56
N LYS A 202 6.08 3.77 -12.72
CA LYS A 202 7.12 3.70 -11.70
C LYS A 202 6.70 4.42 -10.42
N ASN A 203 6.24 5.67 -10.56
CA ASN A 203 5.81 6.49 -9.44
C ASN A 203 4.58 5.88 -8.75
N PHE A 204 3.63 5.35 -9.52
CA PHE A 204 2.47 4.65 -8.97
C PHE A 204 2.87 3.42 -8.15
N LEU A 205 3.76 2.56 -8.66
CA LEU A 205 4.21 1.35 -7.95
C LEU A 205 4.90 1.71 -6.63
N ARG A 206 5.81 2.71 -6.66
CA ARG A 206 6.54 3.15 -5.46
C ARG A 206 5.63 3.81 -4.44
N GLY A 207 4.73 4.69 -4.87
CA GLY A 207 3.76 5.35 -3.99
C GLY A 207 2.77 4.37 -3.37
N SER A 208 2.22 3.47 -4.20
CA SER A 208 1.12 2.60 -3.80
C SER A 208 1.49 1.62 -2.68
N ILE A 209 2.75 1.20 -2.53
CA ILE A 209 3.16 0.38 -1.37
C ILE A 209 3.02 1.17 -0.06
N ASN A 210 3.50 2.41 -0.05
CA ASN A 210 3.37 3.26 1.12
C ASN A 210 1.90 3.62 1.39
N ASP A 211 1.12 3.88 0.33
CA ASP A 211 -0.30 4.20 0.45
C ASP A 211 -1.10 3.02 0.97
N LEU A 212 -0.86 1.80 0.47
CA LEU A 212 -1.47 0.56 0.98
C LEU A 212 -1.15 0.34 2.46
N LEU A 213 0.13 0.42 2.83
CA LEU A 213 0.57 0.22 4.21
C LEU A 213 -0.07 1.25 5.16
N THR A 214 0.01 2.52 4.76
CA THR A 214 -0.57 3.66 5.49
C THR A 214 -2.08 3.53 5.64
N PHE A 215 -2.79 3.19 4.58
CA PHE A 215 -4.23 3.01 4.59
C PHE A 215 -4.67 1.92 5.57
N ILE A 216 -3.98 0.78 5.60
CA ILE A 216 -4.32 -0.33 6.51
C ILE A 216 -4.10 0.07 7.96
N GLU A 217 -2.96 0.68 8.26
CA GLU A 217 -2.67 1.11 9.63
C GLU A 217 -3.65 2.18 10.10
N GLU A 218 -3.92 3.18 9.27
CA GLU A 218 -4.89 4.22 9.60
C GLU A 218 -6.28 3.63 9.80
N LEU A 219 -6.72 2.72 8.92
CA LEU A 219 -8.00 2.02 9.07
C LEU A 219 -8.09 1.28 10.41
N VAL A 220 -7.05 0.53 10.80
CA VAL A 220 -7.03 -0.15 12.10
C VAL A 220 -7.04 0.87 13.24
N VAL A 221 -6.09 1.80 13.25
CA VAL A 221 -5.91 2.78 14.34
C VAL A 221 -7.16 3.64 14.56
N VAL A 222 -7.72 4.22 13.50
CA VAL A 222 -8.92 5.07 13.64
C VAL A 222 -10.16 4.27 14.03
N SER A 223 -10.22 2.98 13.70
CA SER A 223 -11.27 2.07 14.17
C SER A 223 -11.10 1.71 15.65
N LEU A 224 -9.85 1.54 16.11
CA LEU A 224 -9.54 1.23 17.51
C LEU A 224 -9.74 2.42 18.46
N ARG A 225 -9.57 3.66 18.00
CA ARG A 225 -9.70 4.87 18.86
C ARG A 225 -11.04 4.96 19.58
N GLY A 226 -12.15 4.59 18.93
CA GLY A 226 -13.47 4.53 19.57
C GLY A 226 -13.63 3.43 20.62
N HIS A 227 -12.68 2.50 20.69
CA HIS A 227 -12.72 1.30 21.51
C HIS A 227 -11.60 1.26 22.57
N LEU A 228 -10.88 2.36 22.81
CA LEU A 228 -9.83 2.38 23.82
C LEU A 228 -10.40 2.27 25.24
N ARG A 229 -9.65 1.62 26.12
CA ARG A 229 -9.91 1.60 27.57
C ARG A 229 -9.66 3.00 28.15
N PRO A 230 -10.38 3.43 29.19
CA PRO A 230 -10.12 4.70 29.85
C PRO A 230 -8.65 4.79 30.29
N GLY A 231 -8.03 5.96 30.09
CA GLY A 231 -6.64 6.20 30.44
C GLY A 231 -5.61 5.78 29.38
N PHE A 232 -6.03 5.30 28.21
CA PHE A 232 -5.14 5.00 27.09
C PHE A 232 -5.41 5.90 25.88
N GLU A 233 -4.34 6.18 25.12
CA GLU A 233 -4.37 6.89 23.85
C GLU A 233 -3.39 6.24 22.86
N ILE A 234 -3.67 6.37 21.55
CA ILE A 234 -2.76 5.94 20.48
C ILE A 234 -2.04 7.17 19.93
N PHE A 235 -0.72 7.19 20.07
CA PHE A 235 0.17 8.24 19.58
C PHE A 235 0.79 7.85 18.26
N GLU A 236 0.97 8.83 17.38
CA GLU A 236 1.77 8.69 16.15
C GLU A 236 3.20 9.15 16.43
N ILE A 237 4.17 8.31 16.04
CA ILE A 237 5.60 8.65 16.05
C ILE A 237 5.92 9.37 14.72
N PRO A 238 6.37 10.64 14.78
CA PRO A 238 6.81 11.37 13.59
C PRO A 238 7.90 10.61 12.83
N GLU A 239 7.91 10.71 11.50
CA GLU A 239 8.81 9.92 10.65
C GLU A 239 10.29 10.02 11.04
N GLY A 240 10.78 11.23 11.32
CA GLY A 240 12.16 11.46 11.74
C GLY A 240 12.52 10.95 13.15
N GLN A 241 11.54 10.44 13.91
CA GLN A 241 11.72 9.91 15.27
C GLN A 241 11.52 8.38 15.35
N ARG A 242 11.23 7.70 14.23
CA ARG A 242 11.02 6.24 14.19
C ARG A 242 12.38 5.53 14.23
N ASP A 243 12.54 4.45 15.02
CA ASP A 243 13.76 3.63 14.98
C ASP A 243 13.89 2.97 13.60
N PRO A 244 14.98 3.22 12.84
CA PRO A 244 15.19 2.59 11.53
C PRO A 244 15.22 1.04 11.58
N ARG A 245 15.53 0.44 12.73
CA ARG A 245 15.52 -1.02 12.92
C ARG A 245 14.13 -1.57 13.21
N ARG A 246 13.21 -0.72 13.66
CA ARG A 246 11.82 -1.05 14.02
C ARG A 246 10.93 0.16 13.74
N PRO A 247 10.66 0.50 12.47
CA PRO A 247 10.00 1.76 12.10
C PRO A 247 8.48 1.73 12.36
N ILE A 248 8.10 1.53 13.62
CA ILE A 248 6.73 1.54 14.12
C ILE A 248 6.19 2.98 14.01
N ARG A 249 4.97 3.12 13.51
CA ARG A 249 4.31 4.42 13.35
C ARG A 249 3.41 4.78 14.53
N PHE A 250 2.74 3.80 15.15
CA PHE A 250 1.76 4.04 16.20
C PHE A 250 2.10 3.26 17.46
N VAL A 251 1.92 3.90 18.61
CA VAL A 251 2.18 3.31 19.93
C VAL A 251 1.04 3.61 20.90
N LEU A 252 0.80 2.68 21.80
CA LEU A 252 -0.16 2.84 22.89
C LEU A 252 0.53 3.48 24.10
N GLY A 253 -0.07 4.50 24.68
CA GLY A 253 0.44 5.13 25.90
C GLY A 253 -0.66 5.63 26.83
N PRO A 254 -0.30 6.04 28.06
CA PRO A 254 -1.25 6.68 28.97
C PRO A 254 -1.81 7.98 28.40
N LEU A 255 -3.09 8.25 28.63
CA LEU A 255 -3.73 9.50 28.25
C LEU A 255 -2.99 10.70 28.89
N GLY A 256 -2.65 11.70 28.08
CA GLY A 256 -1.92 12.90 28.53
C GLY A 256 -0.41 12.72 28.67
N SER A 257 0.15 11.55 28.29
CA SER A 257 1.60 11.38 28.14
C SER A 257 2.09 11.93 26.80
N LEU A 258 3.37 12.31 26.74
CA LEU A 258 4.03 12.60 25.46
C LEU A 258 4.28 11.28 24.71
N PRO A 259 4.31 11.30 23.36
CA PRO A 259 4.71 10.13 22.59
C PRO A 259 6.09 9.67 23.08
N PRO A 260 6.28 8.37 23.39
CA PRO A 260 7.62 7.88 23.69
C PRO A 260 8.51 8.10 22.47
N ALA A 261 9.73 8.62 22.68
CA ALA A 261 10.72 8.71 21.62
C ALA A 261 10.96 7.30 21.05
N GLY A 262 10.97 7.15 19.72
CA GLY A 262 11.20 5.85 19.08
C GLY A 262 12.55 5.29 19.52
N GLY A 263 12.53 4.20 20.28
CA GLY A 263 13.71 3.51 20.80
C GLY A 263 14.02 2.22 20.08
#